data_AF-A0A933J7E2-F1
#
_entry.id   AF-A0A933J7E2-F1
#
_cell.length_a   1.000
_cell.length_b   1.000
_cell.length_c   1.000
_cell.angle_alpha   90.00
_cell.angle_beta   90.00
_cell.angle_gamma   90.00
#
_symmetry.space_group_name_H-M   'P 1'
#
loop_
_entity.id
_entity.type
_entity.pdbx_description
1 polymer ?
#
loop_
_entity_poly.entity_id
_entity_poly.type
_entity_poly.pdbx_seq_one_letter_code
_entity_poly.pdbx_strand_id
1 'polypeptide(L)'
;MANVSIELTFEQLLAAIRKLPHEQKTKLWQTLHDELNHADARRQAREQFAQAVEAIRAANEGVTEDEVMADATAAVKEVRAERRARSR
;
A
#
# COMPACT_ATOMS: atom_id res chain seq x y z
N MET A 1 13.48 39.31 12.67
CA MET A 1 14.34 38.35 11.96
C MET A 1 13.52 37.83 10.80
N ALA A 2 13.97 38.05 9.56
CA ALA A 2 13.21 37.72 8.37
C ALA A 2 13.20 36.20 8.19
N ASN A 3 12.02 35.58 8.26
CA ASN A 3 11.83 34.18 7.87
C ASN A 3 11.94 34.11 6.34
N VAL A 4 13.14 33.82 5.85
CA VAL A 4 13.37 33.54 4.44
C VAL A 4 12.84 32.13 4.18
N SER A 5 11.61 32.03 3.67
CA SER A 5 11.09 30.78 3.12
C SER A 5 11.80 30.51 1.80
N ILE A 6 12.95 29.86 1.87
CA ILE A 6 13.62 29.35 0.68
C ILE A 6 12.81 28.13 0.25
N GLU A 7 12.04 28.27 -0.82
CA GLU A 7 11.47 27.13 -1.55
C GLU A 7 12.64 26.37 -2.19
N LEU A 8 13.30 25.54 -1.39
CA LEU A 8 14.37 24.67 -1.85
C LEU A 8 13.74 23.60 -2.74
N THR A 9 14.11 23.61 -4.01
CA THR A 9 13.75 22.50 -4.89
C THR A 9 14.43 21.23 -4.39
N PHE A 10 13.80 20.08 -4.66
CA PHE A 10 14.32 18.77 -4.22
C PHE A 10 15.79 18.55 -4.67
N GLU A 11 16.14 19.05 -5.85
CA GLU A 11 17.51 18.99 -6.36
C GLU A 11 18.51 19.82 -5.55
N GLN A 12 18.11 21.01 -5.08
CA GLN A 12 18.94 21.85 -4.22
C GLN A 12 19.14 21.22 -2.85
N LEU A 13 18.10 20.55 -2.33
CA LEU A 13 18.16 19.79 -1.09
C LEU A 13 19.14 18.61 -1.21
N LEU A 14 19.07 17.86 -2.32
CA LEU A 14 20.02 16.77 -2.60
C LEU A 14 21.46 17.26 -2.77
N ALA A 15 21.66 18.39 -3.45
CA ALA A 15 22.97 19.00 -3.61
C ALA A 15 23.56 19.45 -2.26
N ALA A 16 22.74 20.01 -1.38
CA ALA A 16 23.14 20.39 -0.02
C ALA A 16 23.50 19.15 0.81
N ILE A 17 22.67 18.10 0.76
CA ILE A 17 22.93 16.84 1.48
C ILE A 17 24.22 16.20 1.00
N ARG A 18 24.51 16.20 -0.32
CA ARG A 18 25.76 15.65 -0.87
C ARG A 18 27.01 16.36 -0.37
N LYS A 19 26.93 17.66 -0.05
CA LYS A 19 28.05 18.46 0.48
C LYS A 19 28.27 18.26 1.99
N LEU A 20 27.36 17.60 2.70
CA LEU A 20 27.50 17.38 4.14
C LEU A 20 28.63 16.38 4.48
N PRO A 21 29.31 16.56 5.63
CA PRO A 21 30.21 15.57 6.20
C PRO A 21 29.53 14.22 6.41
N HIS A 22 30.31 13.13 6.35
CA HIS A 22 29.77 11.77 6.44
C HIS A 22 28.99 11.53 7.75
N GLU A 23 29.49 12.02 8.89
CA GLU A 23 28.81 11.89 10.19
C GLU A 23 27.43 12.55 10.21
N GLN A 24 27.30 13.72 9.58
CA GLN A 24 26.04 14.46 9.50
C GLN A 24 25.04 13.77 8.56
N LYS A 25 25.53 13.15 7.48
CA LYS A 25 24.69 12.30 6.60
C LYS A 25 24.18 11.08 7.35
N THR A 26 25.03 10.40 8.11
CA THR A 26 24.63 9.21 8.87
C THR A 26 23.57 9.54 9.91
N LYS A 27 23.73 10.65 10.63
CA LYS A 27 22.72 11.13 11.59
C LYS A 27 21.41 11.51 10.91
N LEU A 28 21.48 12.22 9.77
CA LEU A 28 20.29 12.56 8.96
C LEU A 28 19.57 11.29 8.48
N TRP A 29 20.30 10.31 7.98
CA TRP A 29 19.74 9.03 7.54
C TRP A 29 19.12 8.24 8.69
N GLN A 30 19.74 8.23 9.87
CA GLN A 30 19.18 7.59 11.06
C GLN A 30 17.87 8.25 11.48
N THR A 31 17.83 9.59 11.58
CA THR A 31 16.61 10.32 11.93
C THR A 31 15.50 10.12 10.89
N LEU A 32 15.81 10.18 9.59
CA LEU A 32 14.84 9.91 8.53
C LEU A 32 14.36 8.46 8.55
N HIS A 33 15.25 7.51 8.80
CA HIS A 33 14.90 6.10 8.92
C HIS A 33 13.98 5.86 10.13
N ASP A 34 14.26 6.50 11.26
CA ASP A 34 13.44 6.43 12.46
C ASP A 34 12.07 7.10 12.23
N GLU A 35 12.01 8.28 11.60
CA GLU A 35 10.75 8.95 11.20
C GLU A 35 9.91 8.11 10.23
N LEU A 36 10.53 7.45 9.25
CA LEU A 36 9.85 6.54 8.32
C LEU A 36 9.38 5.25 9.00
N ASN A 37 10.11 4.79 10.01
CA ASN A 37 9.74 3.62 10.81
C ASN A 37 8.82 3.96 11.99
N HIS A 38 8.66 5.23 12.33
CA HIS A 38 7.89 5.65 13.49
C HIS A 38 6.42 5.28 13.27
N ALA A 39 5.82 4.87 14.38
CA ALA A 39 4.57 4.14 14.47
C ALA A 39 3.40 4.73 13.66
N ASP A 40 3.42 6.03 13.35
CA ASP A 40 2.34 6.73 12.66
C ASP A 40 2.14 6.27 11.22
N ALA A 41 3.21 6.07 10.43
CA ALA A 41 3.07 5.54 9.07
C ALA A 41 2.52 4.10 9.08
N ARG A 42 2.97 3.28 10.04
CA ARG A 42 2.45 1.92 10.25
C ARG A 42 1.02 1.91 10.77
N ARG A 43 0.65 2.88 11.60
CA ARG A 43 -0.72 3.05 12.14
C ARG A 43 -1.66 3.46 11.02
N GLN A 44 -1.27 4.45 10.22
CA GLN A 44 -2.05 4.95 9.10
C GLN A 44 -2.28 3.85 8.05
N ALA A 45 -1.25 3.06 7.73
CA ALA A 45 -1.40 1.90 6.85
C ALA A 45 -2.34 0.83 7.43
N ARG A 46 -2.29 0.58 8.75
CA ARG A 46 -3.21 -0.35 9.42
C ARG A 46 -4.65 0.16 9.43
N GLU A 47 -4.86 1.45 9.66
CA GLU A 47 -6.19 2.07 9.63
C GLU A 47 -6.80 2.02 8.23
N GLN A 48 -6.02 2.33 7.20
CA GLN A 48 -6.45 2.19 5.80
C GLN A 48 -6.78 0.74 5.44
N PHE A 49 -5.97 -0.21 5.89
CA PHE A 49 -6.23 -1.63 5.68
C PHE A 49 -7.52 -2.09 6.37
N ALA A 50 -7.72 -1.69 7.64
CA ALA A 50 -8.94 -2.01 8.38
C ALA A 50 -10.19 -1.42 7.71
N GLN A 51 -10.12 -0.16 7.25
CA GLN A 51 -11.21 0.47 6.49
C GLN A 51 -11.51 -0.25 5.19
N ALA A 52 -10.48 -0.69 4.46
CA ALA A 52 -10.67 -1.46 3.23
C ALA A 52 -11.34 -2.82 3.49
N VAL A 53 -10.94 -3.52 4.57
CA VAL A 53 -11.57 -4.78 4.96
C VAL A 53 -13.03 -4.58 5.34
N GLU A 54 -13.36 -3.56 6.13
CA GLU A 54 -14.74 -3.27 6.49
C GLU A 54 -15.57 -2.82 5.29
N ALA A 55 -15.00 -2.06 4.35
CA ALA A 55 -15.67 -1.71 3.10
C ALA A 55 -15.95 -2.95 2.22
N ILE A 56 -15.00 -3.89 2.14
CA ILE A 56 -15.19 -5.16 1.44
C ILE A 56 -16.28 -6.00 2.13
N ARG A 57 -16.28 -6.07 3.47
CA ARG A 57 -17.30 -6.78 4.23
C ARG A 57 -18.68 -6.18 4.02
N ALA A 58 -18.82 -4.87 4.14
CA ALA A 58 -20.08 -4.16 3.89
C ALA A 58 -20.57 -4.36 2.44
N ALA A 59 -19.67 -4.28 1.47
CA ALA A 59 -20.02 -4.52 0.06
C ALA A 59 -20.50 -5.95 -0.21
N ASN A 60 -20.10 -6.92 0.61
CA ASN A 60 -20.46 -8.33 0.49
C ASN A 60 -21.35 -8.82 1.64
N GLU A 61 -21.95 -7.93 2.44
CA GLU A 61 -22.72 -8.28 3.64
C GLU A 61 -23.99 -9.09 3.30
N GLY A 62 -24.50 -8.92 2.08
CA GLY A 62 -25.61 -9.71 1.53
C GLY A 62 -25.21 -10.92 0.70
N VAL A 63 -23.91 -11.20 0.57
CA VAL A 63 -23.41 -12.35 -0.19
C VAL A 63 -23.01 -13.44 0.79
N THR A 64 -23.80 -14.50 0.84
CA THR A 64 -23.54 -15.64 1.71
C THR A 64 -22.41 -16.51 1.17
N GLU A 65 -21.69 -17.20 2.06
CA GLU A 65 -20.65 -18.16 1.66
C GLU A 65 -21.22 -19.25 0.72
N ASP A 66 -22.48 -19.64 0.95
CA ASP A 66 -23.19 -20.60 0.11
C ASP A 66 -23.42 -20.07 -1.32
N GLU A 67 -23.74 -18.79 -1.49
CA GLU A 67 -23.89 -18.16 -2.82
C GLU A 67 -22.53 -18.10 -3.55
N VAL A 68 -21.46 -17.72 -2.85
CA VAL A 68 -20.09 -17.73 -3.43
C VAL A 68 -19.69 -19.14 -3.85
N MET A 69 -19.99 -20.15 -3.04
CA MET A 69 -19.68 -21.55 -3.33
C MET A 69 -20.52 -22.11 -4.47
N ALA A 70 -21.78 -21.68 -4.61
CA ALA A 70 -22.64 -22.04 -5.72
C ALA A 70 -22.09 -21.49 -7.04
N ASP A 71 -21.71 -20.21 -7.08
CA ASP A 71 -21.12 -19.56 -8.25
C ASP A 71 -19.78 -20.19 -8.64
N ALA A 72 -18.90 -20.45 -7.67
CA ALA A 72 -17.63 -21.13 -7.92
C ALA A 72 -17.85 -22.54 -8.52
N THR A 73 -18.84 -23.28 -8.00
CA THR A 73 -19.20 -24.60 -8.51
C THR A 73 -19.75 -24.53 -9.93
N ALA A 74 -20.56 -23.51 -10.24
CA ALA A 74 -21.09 -23.29 -11.58
C ALA A 74 -19.97 -22.98 -12.58
N ALA A 75 -19.06 -22.06 -12.25
CA ALA A 75 -17.90 -21.72 -13.09
C ALA A 75 -17.00 -22.93 -13.35
N VAL A 76 -16.73 -23.76 -12.33
CA VAL A 76 -15.94 -25.00 -12.50
C VAL A 76 -16.65 -25.99 -13.44
N LYS A 77 -17.98 -26.09 -13.37
CA LYS A 77 -18.76 -26.95 -14.29
C LYS A 77 -18.68 -26.45 -15.73
N GLU A 78 -18.78 -25.15 -15.93
CA GLU A 78 -18.68 -24.50 -17.25
C GLU A 78 -17.30 -24.71 -17.88
N VAL A 79 -16.22 -24.43 -17.14
CA VAL A 79 -14.84 -24.67 -17.59
C VAL A 79 -14.62 -26.14 -17.96
N ARG A 80 -15.18 -27.08 -17.17
CA ARG A 80 -15.10 -28.51 -17.47
C ARG A 80 -15.90 -28.90 -18.71
N ALA A 81 -17.06 -28.27 -18.96
CA ALA A 81 -17.87 -28.50 -20.14
C ALA A 81 -17.15 -28.00 -21.40
N GLU A 82 -16.60 -26.79 -21.38
CA GLU A 82 -15.81 -26.24 -22.49
C GLU A 82 -14.57 -27.09 -22.79
N ARG A 83 -13.84 -27.52 -21.76
CA ARG A 83 -12.66 -28.38 -21.93
C ARG A 83 -13.03 -29.71 -22.62
N ARG A 84 -14.16 -30.31 -22.26
CA ARG A 84 -14.66 -31.54 -22.91
C ARG A 84 -15.13 -31.30 -24.34
N ALA A 85 -15.73 -30.14 -24.61
CA ALA A 85 -16.17 -29.77 -25.95
C ALA A 85 -14.96 -29.56 -26.89
N ARG A 86 -13.84 -29.03 -26.39
CA ARG A 86 -12.60 -28.89 -27.17
C ARG A 86 -11.81 -30.19 -27.35
N SER A 87 -12.08 -31.23 -26.56
CA SER A 87 -11.39 -32.52 -26.65
C SER A 87 -12.12 -33.54 -27.53
N ARG A 88 -13.22 -33.16 -28.17
CA ARG A 88 -13.96 -33.93 -29.17
C ARG A 88 -13.74 -33.31 -30.54
#